data_AF-A0A1A9MYX5-F1
#
_entry.id   AF-A0A1A9MYX5-F1
#
_cell.length_a   1.000
_cell.length_b   1.000
_cell.length_c   1.000
_cell.angle_alpha   90.00
_cell.angle_beta   90.00
_cell.angle_gamma   90.00
#
_symmetry.space_group_name_H-M   'P 1'
#
loop_
_entity.id
_entity.type
_entity.pdbx_description
1 polymer ?
#
loop_
_entity_poly.entity_id
_entity_poly.type
_entity_poly.pdbx_seq_one_letter_code
_entity_poly.pdbx_strand_id
1 'polypeptide(L)'
;MTTTFGVDLPQPALLYTPTQGVPIRVIEAPTDYITPSIQIATTIFAAAVSVLVIVLQLRRQHREAIEQHKRSVKADLQLEAYREFQSAIRPYSDASVPTATMASIRTAFAIAVDRTQAGLDQAPVIYRAPAFMGELNRYAEAAVRLIFFIERYDALLVGFDIFKIAINSAIHDIHHTNLLFQSMLIRWLPIENPEVARNPAAAPFIYRPDITANTLIEFDALAEPLQVALGRLQCWIGDLAVEVQNHLLGEYADQPVERRNAPNQSYFTVTAAPDERQRLDGLFSAMPFMQQAIAAGNHARQANQRG
;
A
#
# COMPACT_ATOMS: atom_id res chain seq x y z
N MET A 1 12.74 11.67 -52.60
CA MET A 1 14.02 11.33 -53.27
C MET A 1 13.88 9.90 -53.74
N THR A 2 13.75 9.75 -55.05
CA THR A 2 13.27 8.54 -55.73
C THR A 2 14.44 8.03 -56.54
N THR A 3 15.01 6.88 -56.17
CA THR A 3 16.18 6.29 -56.85
C THR A 3 15.71 5.13 -57.72
N THR A 4 15.54 5.41 -59.00
CA THR A 4 15.29 4.46 -60.09
C THR A 4 16.61 3.84 -60.53
N PHE A 5 16.78 2.52 -60.39
CA PHE A 5 17.88 1.78 -60.99
C PHE A 5 17.47 1.30 -62.38
N GLY A 6 18.11 1.82 -63.42
CA GLY A 6 18.04 1.31 -64.78
C GLY A 6 18.97 0.11 -64.95
N VAL A 7 18.49 -0.91 -65.66
CA VAL A 7 19.29 -2.06 -66.10
C VAL A 7 19.28 -2.05 -67.62
N ASP A 8 20.48 -1.89 -68.19
CA ASP A 8 20.74 -1.92 -69.64
C ASP A 8 20.41 -3.29 -70.24
N LEU A 9 19.64 -3.28 -71.34
CA LEU A 9 19.38 -4.44 -72.18
C LEU A 9 20.44 -4.52 -73.29
N PRO A 10 21.14 -5.65 -73.50
CA PRO A 10 22.05 -5.81 -74.63
C PRO A 10 21.29 -6.07 -75.94
N GLN A 11 21.73 -5.41 -77.02
CA GLN A 11 21.22 -5.56 -78.38
C GLN A 11 21.61 -6.90 -79.03
N PRO A 12 20.78 -7.46 -79.93
CA PRO A 12 21.12 -8.65 -80.69
C PRO A 12 21.99 -8.32 -81.93
N ALA A 13 23.14 -9.00 -82.04
CA ALA A 13 23.93 -9.02 -83.26
C ALA A 13 23.40 -10.10 -84.22
N LEU A 14 22.97 -9.66 -85.41
CA LEU A 14 22.67 -10.51 -86.56
C LEU A 14 23.95 -10.85 -87.31
N LEU A 15 24.21 -12.13 -87.58
CA LEU A 15 25.13 -12.57 -88.62
C LEU A 15 24.55 -13.79 -89.36
N TYR A 16 24.68 -13.72 -90.68
CA TYR A 16 23.99 -14.52 -91.69
C TYR A 16 24.77 -15.81 -92.03
N THR A 17 24.00 -16.85 -92.35
CA THR A 17 24.30 -18.20 -92.92
C THR A 17 25.24 -18.20 -94.14
N PRO A 18 25.82 -19.34 -94.61
CA PRO A 18 25.23 -20.69 -94.65
C PRO A 18 26.21 -21.88 -94.47
N THR A 19 25.69 -23.11 -94.35
CA THR A 19 25.90 -24.25 -95.28
C THR A 19 25.40 -25.54 -94.62
N GLN A 20 24.69 -26.33 -95.42
CA GLN A 20 24.13 -27.64 -95.10
C GLN A 20 25.15 -28.59 -94.45
N GLY A 21 24.73 -29.15 -93.33
CA GLY A 21 25.32 -30.33 -92.70
C GLY A 21 24.40 -30.71 -91.57
N VAL A 22 23.59 -31.75 -91.75
CA VAL A 22 22.69 -32.29 -90.73
C VAL A 22 23.52 -32.59 -89.48
N PRO A 23 23.37 -31.86 -88.36
CA PRO A 23 23.99 -32.30 -87.13
C PRO A 23 23.15 -33.47 -86.64
N ILE A 24 23.73 -34.66 -86.69
CA ILE A 24 23.25 -35.81 -85.95
C ILE A 24 23.14 -35.34 -84.50
N ARG A 25 21.89 -35.20 -84.02
CA ARG A 25 21.61 -35.10 -82.59
C ARG A 25 22.11 -36.41 -81.97
N VAL A 26 23.33 -36.38 -81.45
CA VAL A 26 23.72 -37.33 -80.43
C VAL A 26 22.81 -37.01 -79.26
N ILE A 27 21.83 -37.88 -79.04
CA ILE A 27 21.04 -37.90 -77.82
C ILE A 27 22.06 -38.18 -76.73
N GLU A 28 22.45 -37.14 -76.00
CA GLU A 28 23.32 -37.26 -74.84
C GLU A 28 22.73 -38.34 -73.92
N ALA A 29 23.61 -39.20 -73.44
CA ALA A 29 23.28 -40.37 -72.66
C ALA A 29 22.39 -39.99 -71.45
N PRO A 30 21.51 -40.90 -70.99
CA PRO A 30 20.55 -40.66 -69.91
C PRO A 30 21.21 -40.60 -68.51
N THR A 31 22.18 -39.70 -68.34
CA THR A 31 22.80 -39.35 -67.05
C THR A 31 22.44 -37.94 -66.59
N ASP A 32 21.70 -37.17 -67.40
CA ASP A 32 21.42 -35.75 -67.17
C ASP A 32 20.24 -35.44 -66.23
N TYR A 33 19.57 -36.48 -65.70
CA TYR A 33 18.48 -36.33 -64.73
C TYR A 33 18.97 -36.20 -63.27
N ILE A 34 20.25 -36.47 -63.00
CA ILE A 34 20.83 -36.43 -61.66
C ILE A 34 20.93 -34.99 -61.16
N THR A 35 21.36 -34.05 -62.00
CA THR A 35 21.53 -32.63 -61.61
C THR A 35 20.21 -31.92 -61.28
N PRO A 36 19.14 -32.02 -62.11
CA PRO A 36 17.86 -31.38 -61.78
C PRO A 36 17.15 -32.03 -60.59
N SER A 37 17.27 -33.36 -60.41
CA SER A 37 16.66 -34.03 -59.25
C SER A 37 17.33 -33.67 -57.93
N ILE A 38 18.66 -33.51 -57.92
CA ILE A 38 19.39 -32.97 -56.77
C ILE A 38 18.90 -31.55 -56.46
N GLN A 39 18.81 -30.66 -57.46
CA GLN A 39 18.34 -29.29 -57.25
C GLN A 39 16.94 -29.22 -56.63
N ILE A 40 15.98 -30.00 -57.15
CA ILE A 40 14.62 -30.06 -56.61
C ILE A 40 14.63 -30.56 -55.16
N ALA A 41 15.42 -31.60 -54.86
CA ALA A 41 15.54 -32.13 -53.50
C ALA A 41 16.13 -31.10 -52.53
N THR A 42 17.16 -30.33 -52.94
CA THR A 42 17.74 -29.27 -52.12
C THR A 42 16.75 -28.16 -51.84
N THR A 43 15.94 -27.75 -52.83
CA THR A 43 14.91 -26.71 -52.64
C THR A 43 13.83 -27.15 -51.67
N ILE A 44 13.36 -28.41 -51.77
CA ILE A 44 12.36 -28.96 -50.84
C ILE A 44 12.95 -29.03 -49.42
N PHE A 45 14.19 -29.49 -49.28
CA PHE A 45 14.85 -29.56 -47.98
C PHE A 45 15.06 -28.17 -47.36
N ALA A 46 15.55 -27.20 -48.16
CA ALA A 46 15.70 -25.83 -47.72
C ALA A 46 14.37 -25.23 -47.27
N ALA A 47 13.29 -25.43 -48.05
CA ALA A 47 11.96 -24.98 -47.68
C ALA A 47 11.47 -25.62 -46.36
N ALA A 48 11.67 -26.93 -46.18
CA ALA A 48 11.29 -27.63 -44.95
C ALA A 48 12.06 -27.09 -43.73
N VAL A 49 13.37 -26.85 -43.86
CA VAL A 49 14.20 -26.25 -42.79
C VAL A 49 13.74 -24.82 -42.49
N SER A 50 13.46 -24.00 -43.51
CA SER A 50 12.95 -22.64 -43.31
C SER A 50 11.62 -22.62 -42.56
N VAL A 51 10.68 -23.50 -42.91
CA VAL A 51 9.40 -23.64 -42.19
C VAL A 51 9.62 -24.05 -40.74
N LEU A 52 10.52 -25.00 -40.48
CA LEU A 52 10.85 -25.43 -39.11
C LEU A 52 11.42 -24.29 -38.27
N VAL A 53 12.34 -23.50 -38.83
CA VAL A 53 12.92 -22.33 -38.16
C VAL A 53 11.84 -21.29 -37.84
N ILE A 54 10.92 -21.01 -38.77
CA ILE A 54 9.80 -20.08 -38.56
C ILE A 54 8.91 -20.57 -37.41
N VAL A 55 8.56 -21.85 -37.38
CA VAL A 55 7.74 -22.43 -36.30
C VAL A 55 8.43 -22.32 -34.94
N LEU A 56 9.75 -22.56 -34.88
CA LEU A 56 10.54 -22.40 -33.65
C LEU A 56 10.61 -20.94 -33.19
N GLN A 57 10.81 -20.01 -34.12
CA GLN A 57 10.81 -18.57 -33.83
C GLN A 57 9.45 -18.10 -33.31
N LEU A 58 8.34 -18.50 -33.95
CA LEU A 58 6.99 -18.18 -33.50
C LEU A 58 6.71 -18.72 -32.09
N ARG A 59 7.14 -19.96 -31.79
CA ARG A 59 7.01 -20.54 -30.45
C ARG A 59 7.80 -19.75 -29.40
N ARG A 60 9.02 -19.32 -29.73
CA ARG A 60 9.86 -18.52 -28.83
C ARG A 60 9.26 -17.13 -28.61
N GLN A 61 8.87 -16.43 -29.67
CA GLN A 61 8.23 -15.11 -29.59
C GLN A 61 6.92 -15.17 -28.81
N HIS A 62 6.12 -16.22 -28.99
CA HIS A 62 4.88 -16.38 -28.23
C HIS A 62 5.13 -16.54 -26.73
N ARG A 63 6.16 -17.29 -26.31
CA ARG A 63 6.55 -17.41 -24.90
C ARG A 63 7.03 -16.08 -24.33
N GLU A 64 7.92 -15.38 -25.03
CA GLU A 64 8.42 -14.07 -24.63
C GLU A 64 7.26 -13.05 -24.51
N ALA A 65 6.30 -13.07 -25.44
CA ALA A 65 5.11 -12.23 -25.40
C ALA A 65 4.19 -12.55 -24.21
N ILE A 66 3.98 -13.83 -23.89
CA ILE A 66 3.20 -14.24 -22.71
C ILE A 66 3.88 -13.76 -21.42
N GLU A 67 5.20 -13.91 -21.32
CA GLU A 67 5.95 -13.47 -20.15
C GLU A 67 5.93 -11.95 -19.99
N GLN A 68 6.11 -11.21 -21.09
CA GLN A 68 6.01 -9.76 -21.10
C GLN A 68 4.60 -9.29 -20.71
N HIS A 69 3.56 -9.95 -21.22
CA HIS A 69 2.18 -9.65 -20.85
C HIS A 69 1.93 -9.90 -19.36
N LYS A 70 2.41 -11.02 -18.80
CA LYS A 70 2.31 -11.30 -17.35
C LYS A 70 3.02 -10.24 -16.52
N ARG A 71 4.21 -9.79 -16.93
CA ARG A 71 4.96 -8.73 -16.24
C ARG A 71 4.22 -7.39 -16.31
N SER A 72 3.63 -7.06 -17.47
CA SER A 72 2.81 -5.86 -17.63
C SER A 72 1.60 -5.89 -16.69
N VAL A 73 0.84 -7.00 -16.68
CA VAL A 73 -0.34 -7.14 -15.81
C VAL A 73 0.04 -7.08 -14.33
N LYS A 74 1.17 -7.69 -13.93
CA LYS A 74 1.68 -7.58 -12.55
C LYS A 74 2.01 -6.12 -12.21
N ALA A 75 2.72 -5.42 -13.09
CA ALA A 75 3.07 -4.01 -12.91
C ALA A 75 1.82 -3.12 -12.77
N ASP A 76 0.83 -3.34 -13.63
CA ASP A 76 -0.43 -2.60 -13.61
C ASP A 76 -1.18 -2.83 -12.29
N LEU A 77 -1.24 -4.08 -11.80
CA LEU A 77 -1.85 -4.43 -10.53
C LEU A 77 -1.11 -3.83 -9.33
N GLN A 78 0.23 -3.82 -9.36
CA GLN A 78 1.05 -3.18 -8.31
C GLN A 78 0.82 -1.67 -8.27
N LEU A 79 0.75 -1.03 -9.44
CA LEU A 79 0.48 0.40 -9.55
C LEU A 79 -0.94 0.75 -9.08
N GLU A 80 -1.93 -0.07 -9.44
CA GLU A 80 -3.31 0.08 -8.96
C GLU A 80 -3.37 -0.04 -7.44
N ALA A 81 -2.78 -1.10 -6.87
CA ALA A 81 -2.72 -1.31 -5.43
C ALA A 81 -2.04 -0.12 -4.71
N TYR A 82 -0.94 0.39 -5.25
CA TYR A 82 -0.26 1.55 -4.67
C TYR A 82 -1.12 2.82 -4.73
N ARG A 83 -1.83 3.07 -5.84
CA ARG A 83 -2.76 4.20 -5.95
C ARG A 83 -3.92 4.09 -4.96
N GLU A 84 -4.47 2.90 -4.80
CA GLU A 84 -5.52 2.65 -3.81
C GLU A 84 -5.01 2.83 -2.38
N PHE A 85 -3.80 2.36 -2.09
CA PHE A 85 -3.14 2.60 -0.80
C PHE A 85 -2.99 4.10 -0.51
N GLN A 86 -2.50 4.87 -1.48
CA GLN A 86 -2.37 6.33 -1.35
C GLN A 86 -3.73 7.00 -1.11
N SER A 87 -4.79 6.51 -1.75
CA SER A 87 -6.15 6.99 -1.49
C SER A 87 -6.64 6.61 -0.08
N ALA A 88 -6.29 5.43 0.43
CA ALA A 88 -6.69 4.93 1.74
C ALA A 88 -5.93 5.63 2.89
N ILE A 89 -4.66 5.96 2.71
CA ILE A 89 -3.83 6.62 3.74
C ILE A 89 -4.08 8.13 3.81
N ARG A 90 -4.51 8.76 2.71
CA ARG A 90 -4.73 10.22 2.69
C ARG A 90 -5.71 10.72 3.76
N PRO A 91 -6.90 10.11 3.97
CA PRO A 91 -7.78 10.48 5.08
C PRO A 91 -7.13 10.40 6.45
N TYR A 92 -6.19 9.47 6.64
CA TYR A 92 -5.44 9.36 7.89
C TYR A 92 -4.41 10.48 8.06
N SER A 93 -3.72 10.85 6.98
CA SER A 93 -2.80 12.01 6.97
C SER A 93 -3.53 13.35 7.11
N ASP A 94 -4.71 13.47 6.52
CA ASP A 94 -5.55 14.68 6.56
C ASP A 94 -6.32 14.80 7.89
N ALA A 95 -6.55 13.69 8.60
CA ALA A 95 -7.19 13.71 9.90
C ALA A 95 -6.29 14.46 10.90
N SER A 96 -6.86 15.46 11.59
CA SER A 96 -6.20 16.09 12.73
C SER A 96 -5.76 15.01 13.69
N VAL A 97 -4.45 14.98 14.00
CA VAL A 97 -3.90 14.03 14.96
C VAL A 97 -4.50 14.39 16.33
N PRO A 98 -5.29 13.51 16.98
CA PRO A 98 -5.94 13.81 18.25
C PRO A 98 -4.96 14.28 19.33
N THR A 99 -3.70 13.85 19.25
CA THR A 99 -2.57 14.30 20.09
C THR A 99 -2.38 15.82 20.06
N ALA A 100 -2.54 16.48 18.91
CA ALA A 100 -2.43 17.94 18.81
C ALA A 100 -3.57 18.65 19.55
N THR A 101 -4.80 18.14 19.42
CA THR A 101 -5.96 18.63 20.17
C THR A 101 -5.76 18.42 21.67
N MET A 102 -5.25 17.26 22.10
CA MET A 102 -4.93 16.99 23.51
C MET A 102 -3.89 17.98 24.05
N ALA A 103 -2.81 18.25 23.31
CA ALA A 103 -1.79 19.23 23.71
C ALA A 103 -2.38 20.64 23.85
N SER A 104 -3.35 20.98 23.00
CA SER A 104 -4.02 22.27 23.02
C SER A 104 -5.00 22.40 24.18
N ILE A 105 -5.72 21.33 24.53
CA ILE A 105 -6.54 21.25 25.74
C ILE A 105 -5.66 21.39 27.00
N ARG A 106 -4.55 20.65 27.05
CA ARG A 106 -3.59 20.73 28.17
C ARG A 106 -3.09 22.16 28.37
N THR A 107 -2.72 22.84 27.29
CA THR A 107 -2.28 24.23 27.32
C THR A 107 -3.39 25.14 27.86
N ALA A 108 -4.63 24.96 27.42
CA ALA A 108 -5.77 25.73 27.93
C ALA A 108 -6.01 25.48 29.44
N PHE A 109 -5.85 24.24 29.91
CA PHE A 109 -5.95 23.91 31.33
C PHE A 109 -4.83 24.57 32.14
N ALA A 110 -3.59 24.52 31.68
CA ALA A 110 -2.46 25.17 32.34
C ALA A 110 -2.68 26.69 32.46
N ILE A 111 -3.10 27.35 31.38
CA ILE A 111 -3.43 28.78 31.39
C ILE A 111 -4.56 29.10 32.39
N ALA A 112 -5.58 28.24 32.49
CA ALA A 112 -6.67 28.43 33.45
C ALA A 112 -6.17 28.34 34.90
N VAL A 113 -5.30 27.37 35.20
CA VAL A 113 -4.68 27.20 36.52
C VAL A 113 -3.82 28.41 36.88
N ASP A 114 -2.95 28.85 35.97
CA ASP A 114 -2.06 30.00 36.20
C ASP A 114 -2.84 31.28 36.49
N ARG A 115 -3.94 31.51 35.76
CA ARG A 115 -4.81 32.67 35.99
C ARG A 115 -5.45 32.64 37.37
N THR A 116 -5.95 31.49 37.81
CA THR A 116 -6.52 31.35 39.16
C THR A 116 -5.48 31.56 40.25
N GLN A 117 -4.26 31.07 40.07
CA GLN A 117 -3.16 31.33 41.01
C GLN A 117 -2.78 32.82 41.08
N ALA A 118 -2.93 33.55 39.97
CA ALA A 118 -2.74 34.99 39.91
C ALA A 118 -3.95 35.80 40.43
N GLY A 119 -5.02 35.15 40.94
CA GLY A 119 -6.23 35.83 41.39
C GLY A 119 -7.08 36.42 40.25
N LEU A 120 -6.89 35.94 39.02
CA LEU A 120 -7.63 36.36 37.84
C LEU A 120 -8.73 35.34 37.48
N ASP A 121 -9.82 35.83 36.90
CA ASP A 121 -10.88 34.98 36.36
C ASP A 121 -10.36 34.07 35.25
N GLN A 122 -10.77 32.80 35.27
CA GLN A 122 -10.43 31.84 34.21
C GLN A 122 -11.05 32.27 32.89
N ALA A 123 -10.31 32.12 31.79
CA ALA A 123 -10.89 32.21 30.45
C ALA A 123 -11.66 30.90 30.15
N PRO A 124 -12.77 30.96 29.39
CA PRO A 124 -13.49 29.75 29.01
C PRO A 124 -12.64 28.91 28.06
N VAL A 125 -12.51 27.61 28.38
CA VAL A 125 -11.85 26.65 27.49
C VAL A 125 -12.68 26.49 26.22
N ILE A 126 -12.07 26.65 25.05
CA ILE A 126 -12.79 26.61 23.75
C ILE A 126 -13.12 25.18 23.29
N TYR A 127 -12.45 24.17 23.85
CA TYR A 127 -12.59 22.77 23.44
C TYR A 127 -13.83 22.09 24.01
N ARG A 128 -14.31 21.07 23.30
CA ARG A 128 -15.50 20.27 23.67
C ARG A 128 -15.21 18.79 23.57
N ALA A 129 -15.72 18.02 24.53
CA ALA A 129 -15.53 16.56 24.52
C ALA A 129 -16.11 15.89 23.25
N PRO A 130 -17.33 16.21 22.77
CA PRO A 130 -17.87 15.60 21.54
C PRO A 130 -17.01 15.86 20.29
N ALA A 131 -16.43 17.05 20.16
CA ALA A 131 -15.57 17.39 19.02
C ALA A 131 -14.30 16.53 19.01
N PHE A 132 -13.64 16.40 20.16
CA PHE A 132 -12.48 15.53 20.32
C PHE A 132 -12.81 14.05 20.07
N MET A 133 -13.95 13.56 20.56
CA MET A 133 -14.41 12.20 20.27
C MET A 133 -14.65 11.97 18.76
N GLY A 134 -15.21 12.97 18.07
CA GLY A 134 -15.41 12.92 16.63
C GLY A 134 -14.09 12.92 15.83
N GLU A 135 -13.05 13.60 16.32
CA GLU A 135 -11.69 13.51 15.76
C GLU A 135 -11.10 12.11 15.96
N LEU A 136 -11.16 11.58 17.19
CA LEU A 136 -10.63 10.27 17.52
C LEU A 136 -11.30 9.14 16.71
N ASN A 137 -12.62 9.18 16.56
CA ASN A 137 -13.36 8.19 15.78
C ASN A 137 -12.98 8.25 14.29
N ARG A 138 -12.90 9.45 13.70
CA ARG A 138 -12.45 9.60 12.31
C ARG A 138 -11.03 9.07 12.10
N TYR A 139 -10.15 9.30 13.07
CA TYR A 139 -8.78 8.80 13.06
C TYR A 139 -8.73 7.26 13.10
N ALA A 140 -9.50 6.64 13.99
CA ALA A 140 -9.61 5.18 14.09
C ALA A 140 -10.25 4.56 12.83
N GLU A 141 -11.33 5.16 12.32
CA GLU A 141 -11.98 4.72 11.08
C GLU A 141 -11.04 4.77 9.88
N ALA A 142 -10.21 5.82 9.77
CA ALA A 142 -9.21 5.92 8.72
C ALA A 142 -8.16 4.81 8.83
N ALA A 143 -7.73 4.46 10.04
CA ALA A 143 -6.83 3.32 10.26
C ALA A 143 -7.47 1.97 9.90
N VAL A 144 -8.77 1.77 10.18
CA VAL A 144 -9.50 0.55 9.79
C VAL A 144 -9.55 0.37 8.26
N ARG A 145 -9.64 1.45 7.48
CA ARG A 145 -9.59 1.36 6.01
C ARG A 145 -8.28 0.75 5.49
N LEU A 146 -7.17 0.95 6.21
CA LEU A 146 -5.89 0.35 5.86
C LEU A 146 -5.89 -1.17 6.09
N ILE A 147 -6.62 -1.66 7.09
CA ILE A 147 -6.81 -3.11 7.29
C ILE A 147 -7.55 -3.71 6.09
N PHE A 148 -8.66 -3.09 5.66
CA PHE A 148 -9.40 -3.56 4.49
C PHE A 148 -8.57 -3.52 3.20
N PHE A 149 -7.69 -2.52 3.05
CA PHE A 149 -6.73 -2.48 1.95
C PHE A 149 -5.79 -3.69 1.98
N ILE A 150 -5.20 -4.01 3.14
CA ILE A 150 -4.31 -5.18 3.28
C ILE A 150 -5.05 -6.46 2.94
N GLU A 151 -6.29 -6.63 3.42
CA GLU A 151 -7.11 -7.82 3.15
C GLU A 151 -7.46 -7.96 1.66
N ARG A 152 -7.79 -6.85 0.99
CA ARG A 152 -8.12 -6.85 -0.44
C ARG A 152 -6.94 -7.29 -1.31
N TYR A 153 -5.73 -6.90 -0.92
CA TYR A 153 -4.50 -7.18 -1.65
C TYR A 153 -3.62 -8.26 -1.00
N ASP A 154 -4.19 -9.15 -0.18
CA ASP A 154 -3.45 -10.16 0.60
C ASP A 154 -2.54 -11.05 -0.28
N ALA A 155 -3.02 -11.41 -1.49
CA ALA A 155 -2.24 -12.19 -2.44
C ALA A 155 -1.02 -11.43 -3.01
N LEU A 156 -1.07 -10.10 -3.04
CA LEU A 156 0.02 -9.24 -3.50
C LEU A 156 0.94 -8.82 -2.34
N LEU A 157 0.38 -8.65 -1.14
CA LEU A 157 1.02 -8.15 0.08
C LEU A 157 1.31 -9.28 1.06
N VAL A 158 2.08 -10.28 0.61
CA VAL A 158 2.45 -11.43 1.45
C VAL A 158 3.22 -10.97 2.69
N GLY A 159 2.78 -11.40 3.87
CA GLY A 159 3.41 -11.07 5.16
C GLY A 159 2.95 -9.76 5.80
N PHE A 160 2.08 -8.99 5.13
CA PHE A 160 1.53 -7.74 5.68
C PHE A 160 0.43 -7.96 6.73
N ASP A 161 0.05 -9.20 7.02
CA ASP A 161 -0.90 -9.52 8.08
C ASP A 161 -0.43 -9.08 9.47
N ILE A 162 0.88 -8.96 9.67
CA ILE A 162 1.44 -8.36 10.89
C ILE A 162 1.00 -6.92 11.10
N PHE A 163 0.79 -6.14 10.03
CA PHE A 163 0.27 -4.78 10.14
C PHE A 163 -1.20 -4.76 10.53
N LYS A 164 -1.99 -5.77 10.14
CA LYS A 164 -3.37 -5.92 10.63
C LYS A 164 -3.36 -6.14 12.15
N ILE A 165 -2.45 -6.96 12.66
CA ILE A 165 -2.28 -7.18 14.10
C ILE A 165 -1.86 -5.87 14.79
N ALA A 166 -0.87 -5.17 14.24
CA ALA A 166 -0.37 -3.91 14.78
C ALA A 166 -1.47 -2.84 14.88
N ILE A 167 -2.19 -2.59 13.78
CA ILE A 167 -3.25 -1.58 13.74
C ILE A 167 -4.40 -1.95 14.70
N ASN A 168 -4.85 -3.20 14.69
CA ASN A 168 -5.90 -3.65 15.61
C ASN A 168 -5.48 -3.53 17.07
N SER A 169 -4.23 -3.87 17.41
CA SER A 169 -3.71 -3.72 18.77
C SER A 169 -3.69 -2.26 19.21
N ALA A 170 -3.26 -1.35 18.33
CA ALA A 170 -3.23 0.08 18.67
C ALA A 170 -4.65 0.66 18.83
N ILE A 171 -5.57 0.30 17.93
CA ILE A 171 -6.98 0.71 18.00
C ILE A 171 -7.63 0.20 19.30
N HIS A 172 -7.36 -1.04 19.67
CA HIS A 172 -7.83 -1.61 20.94
C HIS A 172 -7.32 -0.79 22.14
N ASP A 173 -6.03 -0.49 22.19
CA ASP A 173 -5.43 0.30 23.28
C ASP A 173 -5.99 1.73 23.32
N ILE A 174 -6.23 2.34 22.15
CA ILE A 174 -6.90 3.64 22.03
C ILE A 174 -8.31 3.57 22.64
N HIS A 175 -9.12 2.58 22.27
CA HIS A 175 -10.47 2.45 22.81
C HIS A 175 -10.45 2.23 24.33
N HIS A 176 -9.55 1.37 24.82
CA HIS A 176 -9.45 1.08 26.24
C HIS A 176 -9.05 2.31 27.07
N THR A 177 -8.01 3.02 26.63
CA THR A 177 -7.50 4.22 27.32
C THR A 177 -8.45 5.41 27.19
N ASN A 178 -9.16 5.52 26.06
CA ASN A 178 -10.09 6.62 25.82
C ASN A 178 -11.32 6.59 26.74
N LEU A 179 -11.77 5.44 27.25
CA LEU A 179 -12.96 5.38 28.12
C LEU A 179 -12.84 6.28 29.36
N LEU A 180 -11.69 6.22 30.03
CA LEU A 180 -11.41 7.03 31.21
C LEU A 180 -11.13 8.48 30.83
N PHE A 181 -10.36 8.69 29.76
CA PHE A 181 -10.02 10.03 29.28
C PHE A 181 -11.26 10.81 28.82
N GLN A 182 -12.17 10.17 28.08
CA GLN A 182 -13.45 10.74 27.67
C GLN A 182 -14.29 11.17 28.88
N SER A 183 -14.38 10.33 29.91
CA SER A 183 -15.13 10.63 31.13
C SER A 183 -14.57 11.87 31.84
N MET A 184 -13.24 12.01 31.86
CA MET A 184 -12.56 13.20 32.39
C MET A 184 -12.83 14.44 31.53
N LEU A 185 -12.76 14.33 30.20
CA LEU A 185 -13.08 15.46 29.31
C LEU A 185 -14.53 15.93 29.45
N ILE A 186 -15.49 15.01 29.59
CA ILE A 186 -16.91 15.37 29.82
C ILE A 186 -17.07 16.10 31.15
N ARG A 187 -16.31 15.71 32.17
CA ARG A 187 -16.35 16.35 33.49
C ARG A 187 -15.75 17.74 33.50
N TRP A 188 -14.70 18.00 32.72
CA TRP A 188 -13.92 19.24 32.85
C TRP A 188 -14.04 20.21 31.67
N LEU A 189 -14.52 19.77 30.50
CA LEU A 189 -14.76 20.67 29.37
C LEU A 189 -16.14 21.32 29.45
N PRO A 190 -16.28 22.58 29.00
CA PRO A 190 -17.57 23.26 29.00
C PRO A 190 -18.61 22.57 28.11
N ILE A 191 -19.88 22.65 28.53
CA ILE A 191 -21.04 22.18 27.77
C ILE A 191 -21.80 23.40 27.25
N GLU A 192 -21.94 23.48 25.93
CA GLU A 192 -22.64 24.58 25.26
C GLU A 192 -24.13 24.57 25.59
N ASN A 193 -24.69 25.76 25.70
CA ASN A 193 -26.11 25.92 25.88
C ASN A 193 -26.82 25.87 24.52
N PRO A 194 -27.67 24.86 24.24
CA PRO A 194 -28.37 24.73 22.96
C PRO A 194 -29.33 25.90 22.71
N GLU A 195 -29.77 26.60 23.76
CA GLU A 195 -30.65 27.75 23.64
C GLU A 195 -29.95 28.99 23.08
N VAL A 196 -28.61 29.04 23.06
CA VAL A 196 -27.84 30.17 22.49
C VAL A 196 -28.16 30.39 21.01
N ALA A 197 -28.42 29.31 20.28
CA ALA A 197 -28.83 29.39 18.87
C ALA A 197 -30.22 30.02 18.68
N ARG A 198 -31.08 29.95 19.70
CA ARG A 198 -32.47 30.46 19.68
C ARG A 198 -32.60 31.83 20.35
N ASN A 199 -31.74 32.09 21.33
CA ASN A 199 -31.72 33.31 22.12
C ASN A 199 -30.26 33.74 22.35
N PRO A 200 -29.77 34.74 21.60
CA PRO A 200 -28.40 35.26 21.76
C PRO A 200 -28.10 35.85 23.15
N ALA A 201 -29.13 36.17 23.95
CA ALA A 201 -28.97 36.65 25.32
C ALA A 201 -28.84 35.51 26.36
N ALA A 202 -29.01 34.25 25.95
CA ALA A 202 -28.82 33.10 26.84
C ALA A 202 -27.34 32.96 27.26
N ALA A 203 -27.10 32.44 28.46
CA ALA A 203 -25.74 32.13 28.91
C ALA A 203 -25.07 31.15 27.92
N PRO A 204 -23.79 31.36 27.55
CA PRO A 204 -23.12 30.58 26.50
C PRO A 204 -22.94 29.10 26.86
N PHE A 205 -22.92 28.77 28.16
CA PHE A 205 -22.65 27.43 28.67
C PHE A 205 -23.71 27.02 29.70
N ILE A 206 -24.12 25.75 29.67
CA ILE A 206 -24.92 25.14 30.75
C ILE A 206 -24.03 24.73 31.92
N TYR A 207 -22.80 24.31 31.61
CA TYR A 207 -21.85 23.82 32.59
C TYR A 207 -20.45 24.28 32.23
N ARG A 208 -19.74 24.85 33.22
CA ARG A 208 -18.38 25.32 33.10
C ARG A 208 -17.68 25.16 34.47
N PRO A 209 -16.92 24.07 34.67
CA PRO A 209 -16.20 23.86 35.92
C PRO A 209 -14.94 24.73 35.99
N ASP A 210 -14.53 25.07 37.20
CA ASP A 210 -13.24 25.72 37.44
C ASP A 210 -12.12 24.68 37.33
N ILE A 211 -11.14 24.96 36.48
CA ILE A 211 -10.00 24.08 36.26
C ILE A 211 -9.00 24.29 37.40
N THR A 212 -8.60 23.21 38.06
CA THR A 212 -7.64 23.27 39.18
C THR A 212 -6.32 22.57 38.83
N ALA A 213 -5.29 22.76 39.66
CA ALA A 213 -4.02 22.03 39.49
C ALA A 213 -4.22 20.50 39.52
N ASN A 214 -5.14 20.02 40.38
CA ASN A 214 -5.50 18.60 40.43
C ASN A 214 -6.14 18.11 39.13
N THR A 215 -6.94 18.96 38.47
CA THR A 215 -7.54 18.67 37.17
C THR A 215 -6.47 18.50 36.08
N LEU A 216 -5.41 19.31 36.10
CA LEU A 216 -4.28 19.18 35.17
C LEU A 216 -3.49 17.88 35.43
N ILE A 217 -3.30 17.50 36.70
CA ILE A 217 -2.65 16.23 37.07
C ILE A 217 -3.50 15.03 36.60
N GLU A 218 -4.82 15.06 36.84
CA GLU A 218 -5.74 14.03 36.35
C GLU A 218 -5.73 13.95 34.82
N PHE A 219 -5.70 15.11 34.14
CA PHE A 219 -5.59 15.18 32.69
C PHE A 219 -4.31 14.50 32.19
N ASP A 220 -3.15 14.87 32.72
CA ASP A 220 -1.86 14.34 32.27
C ASP A 220 -1.78 12.82 32.51
N ALA A 221 -2.24 12.34 33.66
CA ALA A 221 -2.25 10.91 34.00
C ALA A 221 -3.14 10.07 33.07
N LEU A 222 -4.28 10.60 32.61
CA LEU A 222 -5.18 9.90 31.70
C LEU A 222 -4.83 10.13 30.22
N ALA A 223 -4.19 11.25 29.89
CA ALA A 223 -3.75 11.58 28.54
C ALA A 223 -2.57 10.74 28.09
N GLU A 224 -1.58 10.49 28.98
CA GLU A 224 -0.33 9.82 28.62
C GLU A 224 -0.55 8.43 27.98
N PRO A 225 -1.35 7.50 28.57
CA PRO A 225 -1.57 6.19 27.96
C PRO A 225 -2.23 6.28 26.57
N LEU A 226 -3.17 7.22 26.40
CA LEU A 226 -3.84 7.45 25.12
C LEU A 226 -2.87 8.03 24.08
N GLN A 227 -2.00 8.97 24.48
CA GLN A 227 -0.96 9.52 23.60
C GLN A 227 0.02 8.44 23.14
N VAL A 228 0.41 7.52 24.04
CA VAL A 228 1.28 6.39 23.68
C VAL A 228 0.59 5.48 22.66
N ALA A 229 -0.69 5.16 22.86
CA ALA A 229 -1.46 4.32 21.94
C ALA A 229 -1.62 4.99 20.55
N LEU A 230 -1.94 6.29 20.52
CA LEU A 230 -2.01 7.08 19.29
C LEU A 230 -0.64 7.17 18.58
N GLY A 231 0.43 7.39 19.34
CA GLY A 231 1.79 7.44 18.80
C GLY A 231 2.22 6.10 18.18
N ARG A 232 1.87 4.97 18.81
CA ARG A 232 2.11 3.62 18.25
C ARG A 232 1.39 3.44 16.93
N LEU A 233 0.10 3.77 16.88
CA LEU A 233 -0.69 3.70 15.64
C LEU A 233 -0.05 4.54 14.53
N GLN A 234 0.38 5.76 14.86
CA GLN A 234 1.08 6.64 13.92
C GLN A 234 2.40 6.06 13.42
N CYS A 235 3.23 5.53 14.31
CA CYS A 235 4.47 4.88 13.92
C CYS A 235 4.22 3.68 13.00
N TRP A 236 3.28 2.81 13.34
CA TRP A 236 3.03 1.59 12.58
C TRP A 236 2.35 1.83 11.23
N ILE A 237 1.51 2.88 11.11
CA ILE A 237 1.00 3.31 9.79
C ILE A 237 2.10 3.92 8.94
N GLY A 238 3.04 4.66 9.54
CA GLY A 238 4.25 5.12 8.86
C GLY A 238 5.10 3.95 8.35
N ASP A 239 5.33 2.94 9.20
CA ASP A 239 6.06 1.72 8.84
C ASP A 239 5.32 0.97 7.70
N LEU A 240 3.99 0.87 7.76
CA LEU A 240 3.16 0.28 6.70
C LEU A 240 3.35 1.02 5.37
N ALA A 241 3.35 2.35 5.37
CA ALA A 241 3.53 3.13 4.16
C ALA A 241 4.89 2.88 3.50
N VAL A 242 5.95 2.79 4.30
CA VAL A 242 7.30 2.46 3.83
C VAL A 242 7.35 1.04 3.26
N GLU A 243 6.78 0.05 3.97
CA GLU A 243 6.78 -1.34 3.48
C GLU A 243 5.95 -1.49 2.20
N VAL A 244 4.75 -0.88 2.11
CA VAL A 244 3.94 -0.93 0.89
C VAL A 244 4.68 -0.31 -0.29
N GLN A 245 5.33 0.84 -0.08
CA GLN A 245 6.12 1.49 -1.12
C GLN A 245 7.29 0.61 -1.58
N ASN A 246 8.07 0.09 -0.64
CA ASN A 246 9.21 -0.78 -0.96
C ASN A 246 8.79 -2.08 -1.64
N HIS A 247 7.67 -2.67 -1.21
CA HIS A 247 7.18 -3.95 -1.74
C HIS A 247 6.54 -3.82 -3.11
N LEU A 248 5.74 -2.77 -3.34
CA LEU A 248 5.04 -2.58 -4.61
C LEU A 248 5.89 -1.87 -5.67
N LEU A 249 6.74 -0.93 -5.25
CA LEU A 249 7.51 -0.07 -6.15
C LEU A 249 9.01 -0.33 -6.16
N GLY A 250 9.52 -1.21 -5.30
CA GLY A 250 10.96 -1.45 -5.14
C GLY A 250 11.65 -1.91 -6.43
N GLU A 251 10.97 -2.68 -7.29
CA GLU A 251 11.53 -3.08 -8.60
C GLU A 251 11.74 -1.90 -9.57
N TYR A 252 11.09 -0.74 -9.31
CA TYR A 252 11.15 0.45 -10.16
C TYR A 252 11.96 1.60 -9.55
N ALA A 253 12.41 1.46 -8.31
CA ALA A 253 13.16 2.48 -7.59
C ALA A 253 14.64 2.09 -7.53
N ASP A 254 15.53 3.06 -7.72
CA ASP A 254 16.97 2.83 -7.60
C ASP A 254 17.41 2.47 -6.17
N GLN A 255 16.65 2.96 -5.18
CA GLN A 255 16.93 2.75 -3.76
C GLN A 255 15.62 2.52 -2.99
N PRO A 256 15.59 1.58 -2.03
CA PRO A 256 14.45 1.42 -1.14
C PRO A 256 14.36 2.61 -0.18
N VAL A 257 13.15 2.93 0.24
CA VAL A 257 12.89 3.89 1.32
C VAL A 257 13.41 3.31 2.63
N GLU A 258 14.18 4.10 3.37
CA GLU A 258 14.75 3.69 4.64
C GLU A 258 13.65 3.41 5.67
N ARG A 259 13.79 2.27 6.36
CA ARG A 259 12.90 1.90 7.47
C ARG A 259 13.24 2.75 8.69
N ARG A 260 12.21 3.12 9.44
CA ARG A 260 12.38 3.85 10.70
C ARG A 260 13.22 3.03 11.69
N ASN A 261 14.21 3.68 12.29
CA ASN A 261 14.88 3.14 13.47
C ASN A 261 14.10 3.55 14.73
N ALA A 262 13.47 2.58 15.39
CA ALA A 262 12.67 2.86 16.57
C ALA A 262 13.55 3.25 17.76
N PRO A 263 13.27 4.38 18.44
CA PRO A 263 14.10 4.85 19.55
C PRO A 263 13.94 4.02 20.83
N ASN A 264 12.84 3.24 20.96
CA ASN A 264 12.58 2.43 22.14
C ASN A 264 11.68 1.22 21.83
N GLN A 265 11.54 0.32 22.82
CA GLN A 265 10.72 -0.89 22.72
C GLN A 265 9.21 -0.64 22.63
N SER A 266 8.71 0.54 23.02
CA SER A 266 7.27 0.84 22.97
C SER A 266 6.79 1.26 21.59
N TYR A 267 7.67 1.81 20.75
CA TYR A 267 7.39 2.24 19.39
C TYR A 267 8.19 1.41 18.38
N PHE A 268 8.40 0.11 18.63
CA PHE A 268 9.21 -0.74 17.74
C PHE A 268 8.73 -0.69 16.29
N THR A 269 9.65 -0.92 15.36
CA THR A 269 9.38 -0.94 13.92
C THR A 269 8.68 -2.24 13.54
N VAL A 270 7.57 -2.12 12.81
CA VAL A 270 6.84 -3.25 12.22
C VAL A 270 7.29 -3.40 10.77
N THR A 271 7.50 -4.63 10.30
CA THR A 271 7.93 -4.92 8.93
C THR A 271 7.31 -6.21 8.43
N ALA A 272 7.10 -6.32 7.12
CA ALA A 272 6.64 -7.54 6.46
C ALA A 272 7.77 -8.55 6.20
N ALA A 273 9.01 -8.24 6.61
CA ALA A 273 10.18 -9.10 6.41
C ALA A 273 10.02 -10.45 7.16
N PRO A 274 10.18 -11.61 6.47
CA PRO A 274 9.93 -12.92 7.08
C PRO A 274 10.85 -13.27 8.26
N ASP A 275 12.09 -12.78 8.24
CA ASP A 275 13.11 -12.97 9.28
C ASP A 275 12.75 -12.26 10.59
N GLU A 276 12.05 -11.15 10.51
CA GLU A 276 11.60 -10.36 11.67
C GLU A 276 10.28 -10.87 12.26
N ARG A 277 9.59 -11.79 11.56
CA ARG A 277 8.23 -12.20 11.93
C ARG A 277 8.14 -12.80 13.33
N GLN A 278 9.04 -13.72 13.67
CA GLN A 278 9.03 -14.38 14.97
C GLN A 278 9.26 -13.38 16.13
N ARG A 279 10.12 -12.38 15.92
CA ARG A 279 10.35 -11.32 16.91
C ARG A 279 9.09 -10.49 17.12
N LEU A 280 8.44 -10.08 16.02
CA LEU A 280 7.22 -9.28 16.08
C LEU A 280 6.06 -10.05 16.72
N ASP A 281 5.87 -11.32 16.37
CA ASP A 281 4.86 -12.17 17.00
C ASP A 281 5.07 -12.29 18.52
N GLY A 282 6.33 -12.42 18.96
CA GLY A 282 6.68 -12.40 20.39
C GLY A 282 6.33 -11.08 21.08
N LEU A 283 6.63 -9.94 20.43
CA LEU A 283 6.30 -8.61 20.96
C LEU A 283 4.78 -8.38 21.04
N PHE A 284 4.03 -8.74 19.99
CA PHE A 284 2.57 -8.60 20.01
C PHE A 284 1.91 -9.56 20.98
N SER A 285 2.42 -10.79 21.14
CA SER A 285 1.90 -11.74 22.14
C SER A 285 2.04 -11.26 23.58
N ALA A 286 3.03 -10.40 23.85
CA ALA A 286 3.22 -9.76 25.14
C ALA A 286 2.26 -8.58 25.38
N MET A 287 1.55 -8.09 24.35
CA MET A 287 0.63 -6.96 24.49
C MET A 287 -0.70 -7.35 25.13
N PRO A 288 -1.34 -6.45 25.90
CA PRO A 288 -2.62 -6.71 26.56
C PRO A 288 -3.73 -7.17 25.60
N PHE A 289 -3.83 -6.56 24.42
CA PHE A 289 -4.79 -6.93 23.38
C PHE A 289 -4.72 -8.42 23.02
N MET A 290 -3.53 -8.93 22.72
CA MET A 290 -3.36 -10.33 22.31
C MET A 290 -3.63 -11.30 23.47
N GLN A 291 -3.24 -10.93 24.68
CA GLN A 291 -3.54 -11.74 25.87
C GLN A 291 -5.05 -11.89 26.08
N GLN A 292 -5.81 -10.80 25.89
CA GLN A 292 -7.27 -10.83 25.98
C GLN A 292 -7.90 -11.67 24.85
N ALA A 293 -7.41 -11.54 23.62
CA ALA A 293 -7.88 -12.32 22.47
C ALA A 293 -7.64 -13.84 22.67
N ILE A 294 -6.47 -14.22 23.16
CA ILE A 294 -6.12 -15.61 23.48
C ILE A 294 -7.02 -16.15 24.60
N ALA A 295 -7.23 -15.38 25.66
CA ALA A 295 -8.11 -15.76 26.77
C ALA A 295 -9.55 -15.99 26.28
N ALA A 296 -10.10 -15.06 25.50
CA ALA A 296 -11.44 -15.17 24.93
C ALA A 296 -11.58 -16.41 24.02
N GLY A 297 -10.59 -16.68 23.17
CA GLY A 297 -10.57 -17.86 22.31
C GLY A 297 -10.57 -19.18 23.09
N ASN A 298 -9.82 -19.24 24.20
CA ASN A 298 -9.80 -20.42 25.07
C ASN A 298 -11.15 -20.66 25.75
N HIS A 299 -11.82 -19.60 26.22
CA HIS A 299 -13.17 -19.70 26.79
C HIS A 299 -14.20 -20.19 25.77
N ALA A 300 -14.17 -19.68 24.54
CA ALA A 300 -15.07 -20.12 23.47
C ALA A 300 -14.89 -21.61 23.13
N ARG A 301 -13.63 -22.09 23.07
CA ARG A 301 -13.34 -23.51 22.84
C ARG A 301 -13.83 -24.40 23.98
N GLN A 302 -13.67 -23.97 25.22
CA GLN A 302 -14.18 -24.70 26.40
C GLN A 302 -15.71 -24.74 26.42
N ALA A 303 -16.39 -23.69 25.97
CA ALA A 303 -17.84 -23.66 25.86
C ALA A 303 -18.34 -24.68 24.80
N ASN A 304 -17.70 -24.73 23.63
CA ASN A 304 -18.05 -25.68 22.56
C ASN A 304 -17.75 -27.15 22.89
N GLN A 305 -16.86 -27.44 23.84
CA GLN A 305 -16.59 -28.81 24.30
C GLN A 305 -17.58 -29.31 25.37
N ARG A 306 -18.41 -28.42 25.92
CA ARG A 306 -19.38 -28.72 26.98
C ARG A 306 -20.83 -28.74 26.51
N GLY A 307 -21.11 -28.33 25.26
CA GLY A 307 -22.42 -28.41 24.62
C GLY A 307 -22.45 -29.52 23.59
#